data_AF-A0A8T5N0I4-F1
#
_entry.id   AF-A0A8T5N0I4-F1
#
_cell.length_a   1.000
_cell.length_b   1.000
_cell.length_c   1.000
_cell.angle_alpha   90.00
_cell.angle_beta   90.00
_cell.angle_gamma   90.00
#
_symmetry.space_group_name_H-M   'P 1'
#
loop_
_entity.id
_entity.type
_entity.pdbx_description
1 polymer ?
#
loop_
_entity_poly.entity_id
_entity_poly.type
_entity_poly.pdbx_seq_one_letter_code
_entity_poly.pdbx_strand_id
1 'polypeptide(L)'
;MICVLRLGHRYERDKRVTTHVGLVSRAFGADKMFVARDKNIKKTVDDVTKRFGGDFKVEFYDNWKKTVKNWEGTKVHLTMYGEHINKVIKKIS
;
A
#
# COMPACT_ATOMS: atom_id res chain seq x y z
N MET A 1 -5.68 -1.31 12.31
CA MET A 1 -5.78 -0.91 10.89
C MET A 1 -4.39 -0.77 10.31
N ILE A 2 -4.11 -1.46 9.21
CA ILE A 2 -2.82 -1.47 8.50
C ILE A 2 -3.05 -0.93 7.09
N CYS A 3 -2.30 0.12 6.72
CA CYS A 3 -2.39 0.74 5.39
C CYS A 3 -1.02 0.75 4.71
N VAL A 4 -1.00 0.51 3.40
CA VAL A 4 0.22 0.54 2.58
C VAL A 4 0.20 1.77 1.68
N LEU A 5 1.24 2.59 1.74
CA LEU A 5 1.42 3.74 0.85
C LEU A 5 2.44 3.42 -0.24
N ARG A 6 1.99 3.22 -1.47
CA ARG A 6 2.88 2.98 -2.62
C ARG A 6 3.31 4.31 -3.24
N LEU A 7 4.56 4.70 -2.97
CA LEU A 7 5.19 5.92 -3.49
C LEU A 7 5.83 5.72 -4.87
N GLY A 8 5.83 6.76 -5.71
CA GLY A 8 6.62 6.82 -6.94
C GLY A 8 6.06 6.02 -8.12
N HIS A 9 4.73 5.85 -8.21
CA HIS A 9 4.11 5.08 -9.28
C HIS A 9 4.16 5.85 -10.60
N ARG A 10 4.79 5.26 -11.61
CA ARG A 10 4.86 5.81 -12.97
C ARG A 10 3.84 5.09 -13.84
N TYR A 11 2.86 5.83 -14.33
CA TYR A 11 1.68 5.32 -15.05
C TYR A 11 2.04 4.35 -16.19
N GLU A 12 3.05 4.66 -16.98
CA GLU A 12 3.40 3.85 -18.16
C GLU A 12 4.28 2.63 -17.84
N ARG A 13 5.02 2.66 -16.73
CA ARG A 13 6.05 1.64 -16.43
C ARG A 13 5.65 0.67 -15.35
N ASP A 14 4.97 1.14 -14.32
CA ASP A 14 4.92 0.40 -13.06
C ASP A 14 3.58 -0.31 -12.81
N LYS A 15 2.71 -0.44 -13.82
CA LYS A 15 1.37 -1.06 -13.69
C LYS A 15 1.44 -2.42 -13.02
N ARG A 16 2.26 -3.34 -13.57
CA ARG A 16 2.41 -4.70 -13.05
C ARG A 16 2.91 -4.74 -11.61
N VAL A 17 4.04 -4.08 -11.33
CA VAL A 17 4.65 -4.08 -9.99
C VAL A 17 3.70 -3.50 -8.96
N THR A 18 3.00 -2.42 -9.29
CA THR A 18 2.07 -1.76 -8.37
C THR A 18 0.83 -2.60 -8.11
N THR A 19 0.31 -3.31 -9.11
CA THR A 19 -0.75 -4.31 -8.92
C THR A 19 -0.28 -5.41 -7.98
N HIS A 20 0.93 -5.97 -8.16
CA HIS A 20 1.46 -6.98 -7.25
C HIS A 20 1.57 -6.46 -5.81
N VAL A 21 2.04 -5.22 -5.61
CA VAL A 21 2.06 -4.60 -4.28
C VAL A 21 0.65 -4.54 -3.67
N GLY A 22 -0.37 -4.16 -4.44
CA GLY A 22 -1.76 -4.15 -3.98
C GLY A 22 -2.29 -5.54 -3.60
N LEU A 23 -2.04 -6.54 -4.44
CA LEU A 23 -2.49 -7.91 -4.20
C LEU A 23 -1.78 -8.55 -2.99
N VAL A 24 -0.49 -8.32 -2.83
CA VAL A 24 0.29 -8.77 -1.66
C VAL A 24 -0.21 -8.06 -0.40
N SER A 25 -0.44 -6.74 -0.46
CA SER A 25 -0.98 -5.99 0.68
C SER A 25 -2.29 -6.60 1.17
N ARG A 26 -3.21 -6.91 0.24
CA ARG A 26 -4.46 -7.62 0.54
C ARG A 26 -4.21 -8.99 1.17
N ALA A 27 -3.37 -9.82 0.55
CA ALA A 27 -3.14 -11.20 0.99
C ALA A 27 -2.51 -11.27 2.39
N PHE A 28 -1.71 -10.27 2.76
CA PHE A 28 -1.02 -10.20 4.06
C PHE A 28 -1.81 -9.42 5.12
N GLY A 29 -3.10 -9.12 4.88
CA GLY A 29 -4.00 -8.58 5.90
C GLY A 29 -3.96 -7.06 6.08
N ALA A 30 -3.45 -6.30 5.11
CA ALA A 30 -3.67 -4.86 5.11
C ALA A 30 -5.14 -4.54 4.82
N ASP A 31 -5.64 -3.42 5.33
CA ASP A 31 -7.01 -2.94 5.11
C ASP A 31 -7.12 -2.10 3.83
N LYS A 32 -6.05 -1.37 3.50
CA LYS A 32 -6.07 -0.38 2.41
C LYS A 32 -4.70 -0.15 1.79
N MET A 33 -4.68 0.14 0.49
CA MET A 33 -3.53 0.71 -0.21
C MET A 33 -3.82 2.11 -0.74
N PHE A 34 -2.90 3.04 -0.51
CA PHE A 34 -2.84 4.35 -1.13
C PHE A 34 -1.83 4.33 -2.28
N VAL A 35 -2.25 4.78 -3.46
CA VAL A 35 -1.41 4.81 -4.68
C VAL A 35 -1.65 6.07 -5.49
N ALA A 36 -0.71 6.46 -6.35
CA ALA A 36 -0.98 7.53 -7.32
C ALA A 36 -2.13 7.11 -8.26
N ARG A 37 -2.81 8.10 -8.87
CA ARG A 37 -4.02 7.89 -9.66
C ARG A 37 -3.77 6.99 -10.88
N ASP A 38 -4.19 5.73 -10.79
CA ASP A 38 -4.27 4.77 -11.90
C ASP A 38 -5.50 3.88 -11.74
N LYS A 39 -6.50 4.12 -12.59
CA LYS A 39 -7.78 3.39 -12.58
C LYS A 39 -7.61 1.90 -12.91
N ASN A 40 -6.60 1.52 -13.68
CA ASN A 40 -6.39 0.13 -14.07
C ASN A 40 -5.98 -0.71 -12.87
N ILE A 41 -5.05 -0.21 -12.05
CA ILE A 41 -4.60 -0.88 -10.83
C ILE A 41 -5.79 -1.06 -9.87
N LYS A 42 -6.55 0.01 -9.63
CA LYS A 42 -7.74 -0.06 -8.77
C LYS A 42 -8.74 -1.09 -9.30
N LYS A 43 -9.05 -1.08 -10.60
CA LYS A 43 -9.98 -2.03 -11.21
C LYS A 43 -9.53 -3.48 -11.03
N THR A 44 -8.25 -3.78 -11.26
CA THR A 44 -7.72 -5.15 -11.11
C THR A 44 -7.78 -5.61 -9.66
N VAL A 45 -7.37 -4.77 -8.72
CA VAL A 45 -7.39 -5.15 -7.30
C VAL A 45 -8.83 -5.28 -6.78
N ASP A 46 -9.73 -4.37 -7.13
CA ASP A 46 -11.14 -4.42 -6.73
C ASP A 46 -11.84 -5.67 -7.31
N ASP A 47 -11.53 -6.07 -8.55
CA ASP A 47 -12.05 -7.32 -9.15
C ASP A 47 -11.57 -8.57 -8.39
N VAL A 48 -10.29 -8.62 -8.01
CA VAL A 48 -9.76 -9.72 -7.17
C VAL A 48 -10.42 -9.72 -5.79
N THR A 49 -10.56 -8.56 -5.14
CA THR A 49 -11.27 -8.46 -3.85
C THR A 49 -12.71 -8.93 -3.97
N LYS A 50 -13.42 -8.58 -5.05
CA LYS A 50 -14.81 -9.02 -5.28
C LYS A 50 -14.91 -10.53 -5.47
N ARG A 51 -13.98 -11.15 -6.21
CA ARG A 51 -14.00 -12.60 -6.50
C ARG A 51 -13.59 -13.46 -5.31
N PHE A 52 -12.61 -13.01 -4.53
CA PHE A 52 -12.03 -13.78 -3.44
C PHE A 52 -12.49 -13.31 -2.05
N GLY A 53 -13.35 -12.29 -1.97
CA GLY A 53 -13.86 -11.71 -0.73
C GLY A 53 -12.87 -10.78 0.00
N GLY A 54 -13.37 -10.16 1.08
CA GLY A 54 -12.63 -9.22 1.93
C GLY A 54 -12.92 -7.74 1.63
N ASP A 55 -12.50 -6.88 2.56
CA ASP A 55 -12.82 -5.44 2.53
C ASP A 55 -11.63 -4.55 2.13
N PHE A 56 -10.66 -5.12 1.41
CA PHE A 56 -9.47 -4.39 1.00
C PHE A 56 -9.78 -3.26 0.02
N LYS A 57 -9.35 -2.03 0.35
CA LYS A 57 -9.63 -0.84 -0.47
C LYS A 57 -8.38 -0.30 -1.14
N VAL A 58 -8.50 0.12 -2.40
CA VAL A 58 -7.50 0.95 -3.08
C VAL A 58 -8.01 2.37 -3.19
N GLU A 59 -7.26 3.32 -2.65
CA GLU A 59 -7.53 4.75 -2.70
C GLU A 59 -6.39 5.51 -3.37
N PHE A 60 -6.72 6.62 -4.01
CA PHE A 60 -5.73 7.48 -4.65
C PHE A 60 -5.32 8.61 -3.71
N TYR A 61 -4.02 8.88 -3.63
CA TYR A 61 -3.53 10.12 -3.04
C TYR A 61 -3.22 11.14 -4.14
N ASP A 62 -3.55 12.41 -3.89
CA ASP A 62 -3.07 13.51 -4.73
C ASP A 62 -1.72 14.04 -4.22
N ASN A 63 -1.49 13.98 -2.91
CA ASN A 63 -0.21 14.35 -2.29
C ASN A 63 0.16 13.38 -1.15
N TRP A 64 1.15 12.53 -1.41
CA TRP A 64 1.59 11.53 -0.44
C TRP A 64 2.12 12.14 0.87
N LYS A 65 2.73 13.34 0.82
CA LYS A 65 3.23 14.01 2.03
C LYS A 65 2.08 14.36 2.97
N LYS A 66 0.94 14.78 2.42
CA LYS A 66 -0.28 15.03 3.21
C LYS A 66 -0.81 13.74 3.81
N THR A 67 -0.86 12.65 3.04
CA THR A 67 -1.26 11.33 3.53
C THR A 67 -0.41 10.88 4.72
N VAL A 68 0.92 11.02 4.64
CA VAL A 68 1.82 10.68 5.75
C VAL A 68 1.66 11.63 6.94
N LYS A 69 1.48 12.93 6.70
CA LYS A 69 1.32 13.93 7.77
C LYS A 69 0.03 13.69 8.57
N ASN A 70 -1.07 13.44 7.89
CA ASN A 70 -2.39 13.26 8.49
C ASN A 70 -2.62 11.86 9.08
N TRP A 71 -1.69 10.93 8.87
CA TRP A 71 -1.79 9.61 9.47
C TRP A 71 -1.50 9.68 10.97
N GLU A 72 -2.48 9.29 11.77
CA GLU A 72 -2.38 9.15 13.21
C GLU A 72 -2.12 7.67 13.54
N GLY A 73 -0.86 7.37 13.86
CA GLY A 73 -0.39 6.01 14.14
C GLY A 73 1.07 5.81 13.72
N THR A 74 1.55 4.58 13.90
CA THR A 74 2.94 4.21 13.57
C THR A 74 3.18 4.29 12.07
N LYS A 75 4.26 4.99 11.68
CA LYS A 75 4.68 5.17 10.29
C LYS A 75 5.96 4.36 10.08
N VAL A 76 5.91 3.37 9.19
CA VAL A 76 7.06 2.51 8.88
C VAL A 76 7.46 2.74 7.42
N HIS A 77 8.68 3.24 7.21
CA HIS A 77 9.24 3.43 5.88
C HIS A 77 10.18 2.26 5.56
N LEU A 78 9.76 1.41 4.62
CA LEU A 78 10.56 0.28 4.17
C LEU A 78 11.66 0.75 3.23
N THR A 79 12.91 0.62 3.65
CA THR A 79 14.09 1.03 2.89
C THR A 79 15.29 0.15 3.25
N MET A 80 16.18 -0.07 2.27
CA MET A 80 17.42 -0.83 2.47
C MET A 80 18.41 -0.13 3.41
N TYR A 81 18.24 1.18 3.64
CA TYR A 81 19.12 1.99 4.48
C TYR A 81 18.64 2.11 5.94
N GLY A 82 17.52 1.46 6.28
CA GLY A 82 16.90 1.55 7.61
C GLY A 82 17.45 0.53 8.61
N GLU A 83 16.86 0.50 9.80
CA GLU A 83 17.15 -0.55 10.77
C GLU A 83 16.64 -1.93 10.30
N HIS A 84 17.40 -2.98 10.60
CA HIS A 84 17.02 -4.34 10.24
C HIS A 84 15.76 -4.78 11.00
N ILE A 85 14.77 -5.33 10.29
CA ILE A 85 13.45 -5.66 10.84
C ILE A 85 13.51 -6.53 12.11
N ASN A 86 14.38 -7.56 12.13
CA ASN A 86 14.52 -8.45 13.29
C ASN A 86 14.93 -7.73 14.59
N LYS A 87 15.55 -6.54 14.50
CA LYS A 87 15.93 -5.73 15.66
C LYS A 87 14.78 -4.84 16.17
N VAL A 88 13.88 -4.43 15.29
CA VAL A 88 12.86 -3.42 15.57
C VAL A 88 11.44 -3.96 15.63
N ILE A 89 11.21 -5.21 15.22
CA ILE A 89 9.86 -5.79 15.09
C ILE A 89 9.05 -5.69 16.39
N LYS A 90 9.67 -5.92 17.55
CA LYS A 90 9.03 -5.80 18.87
C LYS A 90 8.57 -4.38 19.24
N LYS A 91 9.11 -3.34 18.59
CA LYS A 91 8.71 -1.94 18.80
C LYS A 91 7.50 -1.55 17.92
N ILE A 92 7.22 -2.33 16.89
CA ILE A 92 6.20 -2.06 15.86
C ILE A 92 4.97 -2.98 16.06
N SER A 93 5.14 -4.07 16.81
CA SER A 93 4.11 -5.08 17.12
C SER A 93 3.15 -4.61 18.20
#